data_AF-A0A087T3Q0-F1
#
_entry.id   AF-A0A087T3Q0-F1
#
_cell.length_a   1.000
_cell.length_b   1.000
_cell.length_c   1.000
_cell.angle_alpha   90.00
_cell.angle_beta   90.00
_cell.angle_gamma   90.00
#
_symmetry.space_group_name_H-M   'P 1'
#
loop_
_entity.id
_entity.type
_entity.pdbx_description
1 polymer ?
#
loop_
_entity_poly.entity_id
_entity_poly.type
_entity_poly.pdbx_seq_one_letter_code
_entity_poly.pdbx_strand_id
1 'polypeptide(L)'
;MFSVVAVAFIRTTGAYAVNQEQVQRIMTLRNSKRATIAILLSVPIFVTFNLLCCLCGLIFYAYFRTCDPLTSPDKPIQAADQIIPFYIASALNTYPGLPGLCIAGIFSASLSSISSQLNAFAAVMTVDFIKPVWPNLSKSVFLTKILCQ
;
A
#
# COMPACT_ATOMS: atom_id res chain seq x y z
N MET A 1 15.58 -8.62 -22.28
CA MET A 1 15.93 -8.92 -20.88
C MET A 1 16.58 -7.73 -20.18
N PHE A 2 17.68 -7.16 -20.71
CA PHE A 2 18.32 -5.94 -20.14
C PHE A 2 17.37 -4.74 -19.99
N SER A 3 16.53 -4.45 -20.99
CA SER A 3 15.59 -3.32 -20.91
C SER A 3 14.54 -3.49 -19.80
N VAL A 4 14.12 -4.72 -19.51
CA VAL A 4 13.15 -5.00 -18.44
C VAL A 4 13.78 -4.81 -17.07
N VAL A 5 15.01 -5.30 -16.88
CA VAL A 5 15.76 -5.13 -15.63
C VAL A 5 16.09 -3.66 -15.39
N ALA A 6 16.50 -2.92 -16.43
CA ALA A 6 16.77 -1.48 -16.33
C ALA A 6 15.51 -0.69 -15.96
N VAL A 7 14.37 -0.96 -16.60
CA VAL A 7 13.09 -0.29 -16.28
C VAL A 7 12.62 -0.66 -14.86
N ALA A 8 12.75 -1.91 -14.45
CA ALA A 8 12.42 -2.34 -13.11
C ALA A 8 13.30 -1.64 -12.06
N PHE A 9 14.61 -1.57 -12.30
CA PHE A 9 15.54 -0.89 -11.40
C PHE A 9 15.19 0.61 -11.27
N ILE A 10 15.03 1.32 -12.39
CA ILE A 10 14.68 2.75 -12.38
C ILE A 10 13.35 3.00 -11.66
N ARG A 11 12.32 2.22 -11.94
CA ARG A 11 11.02 2.37 -11.27
C ARG A 11 11.09 2.11 -9.77
N THR A 12 11.86 1.10 -9.37
CA THR A 12 11.96 0.72 -7.95
C THR A 12 12.79 1.77 -7.21
N THR A 13 13.92 2.20 -7.75
CA THR A 13 14.74 3.26 -7.15
C THR A 13 13.98 4.57 -7.05
N GLY A 14 13.23 4.97 -8.08
CA GLY A 14 12.36 6.16 -8.00
C GLY A 14 11.34 6.03 -6.88
N ALA A 15 10.64 4.89 -6.79
CA ALA A 15 9.62 4.68 -5.76
C ALA A 15 10.16 4.71 -4.32
N TYR A 16 11.44 4.39 -4.08
CA TYR A 16 12.04 4.49 -2.74
C TYR A 16 12.79 5.80 -2.49
N ALA A 17 13.29 6.47 -3.54
CA ALA A 17 14.13 7.65 -3.40
C ALA A 17 13.35 8.98 -3.48
N VAL A 18 12.31 9.07 -4.31
CA VAL A 18 11.57 10.33 -4.53
C VAL A 18 10.19 10.36 -3.89
N ASN A 19 9.65 9.21 -3.47
CA ASN A 19 8.36 9.18 -2.81
C ASN A 19 8.47 9.76 -1.40
N GLN A 20 7.75 10.86 -1.16
CA GLN A 20 7.80 11.60 0.09
C GLN A 20 7.46 10.74 1.31
N GLU A 21 6.54 9.78 1.17
CA GLU A 21 6.20 8.82 2.24
C GLU A 21 7.41 7.97 2.69
N GLN A 22 8.29 7.58 1.75
CA GLN A 22 9.45 6.73 2.03
C GLN A 22 10.58 7.57 2.61
N VAL A 23 10.81 8.77 2.06
CA VAL A 23 11.79 9.73 2.58
C VAL A 23 11.49 10.06 4.04
N GLN A 24 10.22 10.35 4.36
CA GLN A 24 9.82 10.61 5.74
C GLN A 24 10.12 9.43 6.67
N ARG A 25 9.80 8.19 6.27
CA ARG A 25 10.09 6.98 7.06
C ARG A 25 11.58 6.74 7.27
N ILE A 26 12.41 7.08 6.28
CA ILE A 26 13.87 6.95 6.40
C ILE A 26 14.43 8.02 7.36
N MET A 27 13.88 9.23 7.32
CA MET A 27 14.34 10.35 8.14
C MET A 27 14.00 10.22 9.64
N THR A 28 13.06 9.35 10.02
CA THR A 28 12.79 9.04 11.44
C THR A 28 13.85 8.10 12.05
N LEU A 29 14.70 7.47 11.24
CA LEU A 29 15.75 6.59 11.71
C LEU A 29 16.97 7.39 12.18
N ARG A 30 17.49 7.04 13.36
CA ARG A 30 18.59 7.76 14.01
C ARG A 30 19.92 7.75 13.23
N ASN A 31 20.19 6.70 12.44
CA ASN A 31 21.49 6.47 11.79
C ASN A 31 21.32 6.07 10.32
N SER A 32 22.16 6.60 9.43
CA SER A 32 22.19 6.25 8.00
C SER A 32 22.39 4.75 7.74
N LYS A 33 23.26 4.06 8.50
CA LYS A 33 23.43 2.60 8.40
C LYS A 33 22.14 1.82 8.68
N ARG A 34 21.31 2.29 9.61
CA ARG A 34 20.01 1.66 9.93
C ARG A 34 19.00 1.90 8.81
N ALA A 35 19.03 3.08 8.18
CA ALA A 35 18.23 3.37 6.99
C ALA A 35 18.55 2.42 5.83
N THR A 36 19.83 2.20 5.53
CA THR A 36 20.22 1.26 4.47
C THR A 36 19.75 -0.17 4.78
N ILE A 37 19.92 -0.63 6.02
CA ILE A 37 19.46 -1.97 6.44
C ILE A 37 17.93 -2.07 6.34
N ALA A 38 17.19 -1.04 6.77
CA ALA A 38 15.73 -1.03 6.70
C ALA A 38 15.22 -1.12 5.25
N ILE A 39 15.83 -0.36 4.33
CA ILE A 39 15.51 -0.42 2.91
C ILE A 39 15.85 -1.81 2.35
N LEU A 40 17.03 -2.35 2.67
CA LEU A 40 17.45 -3.66 2.19
C LEU A 40 16.53 -4.79 2.68
N LEU A 41 16.07 -4.72 3.94
CA LEU A 41 15.10 -5.67 4.51
C LEU A 41 13.71 -5.53 3.88
N SER A 42 13.33 -4.36 3.38
CA SER A 42 12.04 -4.16 2.72
C SER A 42 11.92 -4.88 1.37
N VAL A 43 13.05 -5.10 0.67
CA VAL A 43 13.10 -5.78 -0.63
C VAL A 43 12.60 -7.23 -0.58
N PRO A 44 13.15 -8.14 0.26
CA PRO A 44 12.66 -9.52 0.33
C PRO A 44 11.20 -9.61 0.79
N ILE A 45 10.77 -8.70 1.67
CA ILE A 45 9.36 -8.62 2.11
C ILE A 45 8.46 -8.29 0.92
N PHE A 46 8.81 -7.29 0.12
CA PHE A 46 8.05 -6.89 -1.06
C PHE A 46 8.00 -8.00 -2.11
N VAL A 47 9.14 -8.65 -2.40
CA VAL A 47 9.19 -9.77 -3.35
C VAL A 47 8.32 -10.93 -2.88
N THR A 48 8.41 -11.30 -1.60
CA THR A 48 7.60 -12.38 -1.01
C THR A 48 6.11 -12.06 -1.08
N PHE A 49 5.72 -10.82 -0.76
CA PHE A 49 4.34 -10.37 -0.84
C PHE A 49 3.77 -10.44 -2.27
N ASN A 50 4.54 -9.99 -3.27
CA ASN A 50 4.13 -10.09 -4.68
C ASN A 50 3.98 -11.54 -5.14
N LEU A 51 4.90 -12.42 -4.72
CA LEU A 51 4.80 -13.86 -5.03
C LEU A 51 3.52 -14.46 -4.46
N LEU A 52 3.20 -14.17 -3.20
CA LEU A 52 1.94 -14.60 -2.57
C LEU A 52 0.72 -14.07 -3.31
N CYS A 53 0.75 -12.80 -3.73
CA CYS A 53 -0.34 -12.21 -4.52
C CYS A 53 -0.55 -12.93 -5.86
N CYS A 54 0.52 -13.26 -6.57
CA CYS A 54 0.46 -14.06 -7.80
C CYS A 54 -0.13 -15.46 -7.55
N LEU A 55 0.26 -16.12 -6.47
CA LEU A 55 -0.28 -17.42 -6.07
C LEU A 55 -1.79 -17.33 -5.75
N CYS A 56 -2.22 -16.30 -5.03
CA CYS A 56 -3.64 -16.04 -4.79
C CYS A 56 -4.42 -15.83 -6.10
N GLY A 57 -3.87 -15.06 -7.04
CA GLY A 57 -4.47 -14.88 -8.37
C GLY A 57 -4.62 -16.19 -9.13
N LEU A 58 -3.62 -17.07 -9.06
CA LEU A 58 -3.69 -18.40 -9.67
C LEU A 58 -4.75 -19.29 -9.03
N ILE A 59 -4.92 -19.22 -7.71
CA ILE A 59 -5.97 -19.93 -6.97
C ILE A 59 -7.36 -19.44 -7.41
N PHE A 60 -7.57 -18.12 -7.50
CA PHE A 60 -8.83 -17.59 -8.00
C PHE A 60 -9.11 -18.01 -9.43
N TYR A 61 -8.10 -17.98 -10.29
CA TYR A 61 -8.22 -18.45 -11.66
C TYR A 61 -8.63 -19.93 -11.71
N ALA A 62 -7.99 -20.79 -10.91
CA ALA A 62 -8.34 -22.21 -10.84
C ALA A 62 -9.75 -22.45 -10.29
N TYR A 63 -10.17 -21.68 -9.28
CA TYR A 63 -11.46 -21.81 -8.60
C TYR A 63 -12.64 -21.36 -9.50
N PHE A 64 -12.48 -20.26 -10.23
CA PHE A 64 -13.53 -19.68 -11.07
C PHE A 64 -13.51 -20.17 -12.54
N ARG A 65 -12.72 -21.20 -12.88
CA ARG A 65 -12.67 -21.72 -14.26
C ARG A 65 -14.00 -22.27 -14.77
N THR A 66 -14.80 -22.87 -13.91
CA THR A 66 -16.03 -23.57 -14.28
C THR A 66 -17.30 -22.73 -14.08
N CYS A 67 -17.29 -21.82 -13.11
CA CYS A 67 -18.35 -20.84 -12.87
C CYS A 67 -17.73 -19.48 -12.60
N ASP A 68 -17.69 -18.62 -13.63
CA ASP A 68 -17.18 -17.26 -13.50
C ASP A 68 -18.26 -16.34 -12.89
N PRO A 69 -18.04 -15.77 -11.68
CA PRO A 69 -19.02 -14.94 -10.99
C PRO A 69 -19.28 -13.60 -11.69
N LEU A 70 -18.43 -13.20 -12.66
CA LEU A 70 -18.64 -11.98 -13.46
C LEU A 70 -19.61 -12.19 -14.63
N THR A 71 -19.63 -13.40 -15.20
CA THR A 71 -20.35 -13.70 -16.45
C THR A 71 -21.60 -14.56 -16.20
N SER A 72 -21.75 -15.10 -14.98
CA SER A 72 -22.90 -15.92 -14.59
C SER A 72 -24.23 -15.16 -14.69
N PRO A 73 -25.35 -15.83 -15.04
CA PRO A 73 -26.66 -15.19 -15.24
C PRO A 73 -27.19 -14.47 -13.99
N ASP A 74 -26.80 -14.93 -12.80
CA ASP A 74 -27.18 -14.32 -11.53
C ASP A 74 -26.35 -13.06 -11.16
N LYS A 75 -25.28 -12.75 -11.93
CA LYS A 75 -24.32 -11.64 -11.72
C LYS A 75 -24.13 -11.27 -10.23
N PRO A 76 -23.62 -12.20 -9.41
CA PRO A 76 -23.39 -11.93 -7.99
C PRO A 76 -22.38 -10.80 -7.75
N ILE A 77 -21.57 -10.44 -8.76
CA ILE A 77 -20.54 -9.42 -8.69
C ILE A 77 -20.65 -8.48 -9.89
N GLN A 78 -20.52 -7.16 -9.67
CA GLN A 78 -20.58 -6.14 -10.73
C GLN A 78 -19.20 -5.69 -11.22
N ALA A 79 -18.15 -5.83 -10.40
CA ALA A 79 -16.80 -5.37 -10.70
C ALA A 79 -15.74 -6.40 -10.31
N ALA A 80 -14.62 -6.45 -11.05
CA ALA A 80 -13.53 -7.38 -10.77
C ALA A 80 -12.92 -7.20 -9.37
N ASP A 81 -12.94 -5.98 -8.82
CA ASP A 81 -12.39 -5.66 -7.49
C ASP A 81 -13.15 -6.34 -6.33
N GLN A 82 -14.38 -6.78 -6.58
CA GLN A 82 -15.24 -7.44 -5.59
C GLN A 82 -15.04 -8.98 -5.54
N ILE A 83 -14.23 -9.54 -6.45
CA ILE A 83 -13.94 -10.99 -6.50
C ILE A 83 -13.33 -11.49 -5.20
N ILE A 84 -12.37 -10.74 -4.64
CA ILE A 84 -11.67 -11.14 -3.41
C ILE A 84 -12.65 -11.22 -2.22
N PRO A 85 -13.43 -10.16 -1.89
CA PRO A 85 -14.46 -10.24 -0.86
C PRO A 85 -15.46 -11.38 -1.06
N PHE A 86 -15.91 -11.60 -2.31
CA PHE A 86 -16.88 -12.66 -2.63
C PHE A 86 -16.30 -14.06 -2.41
N TYR A 87 -15.05 -14.28 -2.80
CA TYR A 87 -14.35 -15.54 -2.55
C TYR A 87 -14.17 -15.78 -1.05
N ILE A 88 -13.73 -14.77 -0.29
CA ILE A 88 -13.54 -14.88 1.16
C ILE A 88 -14.87 -15.25 1.85
N ALA A 89 -15.96 -14.58 1.48
CA ALA A 89 -17.29 -14.89 2.02
C ALA A 89 -17.75 -16.32 1.69
N SER A 90 -17.48 -16.79 0.48
CA SER A 90 -17.90 -18.13 0.02
C SER A 90 -17.04 -19.25 0.61
N ALA A 91 -15.71 -19.08 0.63
CA ALA A 91 -14.76 -20.09 1.09
C ALA A 91 -14.74 -20.24 2.62
N LEU A 92 -15.01 -19.16 3.35
CA LEU A 92 -14.99 -19.15 4.82
C LEU A 92 -16.40 -19.17 5.44
N ASN A 93 -17.43 -19.49 4.66
CA ASN A 93 -18.82 -19.53 5.13
C ASN A 93 -19.01 -20.50 6.32
N THR A 94 -18.17 -21.54 6.42
CA THR A 94 -18.17 -22.51 7.53
C THR A 94 -17.77 -21.90 8.88
N TYR A 95 -17.04 -20.78 8.89
CA TYR A 95 -16.53 -20.16 10.12
C TYR A 95 -17.12 -18.75 10.30
N PRO A 96 -18.19 -18.60 11.11
CA PRO A 96 -18.81 -17.30 11.33
C PRO A 96 -17.82 -16.31 11.96
N GLY A 97 -17.75 -15.10 11.42
CA GLY A 97 -16.86 -14.01 11.88
C GLY A 97 -15.49 -13.95 11.20
N LEU A 98 -14.97 -15.07 10.68
CA LEU A 98 -13.68 -15.09 9.99
C LEU A 98 -13.67 -14.30 8.67
N PRO A 99 -14.71 -14.35 7.81
CA PRO A 99 -14.80 -13.49 6.63
C PRO A 99 -14.72 -12.00 7.01
N GLY A 100 -15.41 -11.60 8.08
CA GLY A 100 -15.42 -10.21 8.57
C GLY A 100 -14.04 -9.77 9.05
N LEU A 101 -13.30 -10.63 9.75
CA LEU A 101 -11.94 -10.35 10.18
C LEU A 101 -10.99 -10.15 9.00
N CYS A 102 -11.08 -11.00 7.97
CA CYS A 102 -10.27 -10.86 6.76
C CYS A 102 -10.55 -9.54 6.03
N ILE A 103 -11.83 -9.20 5.85
CA ILE A 103 -12.24 -7.95 5.19
C ILE A 103 -11.78 -6.73 5.99
N ALA A 104 -11.95 -6.75 7.33
CA ALA A 104 -11.46 -5.68 8.21
C ALA A 104 -9.93 -5.51 8.12
N GLY A 105 -9.19 -6.61 8.00
CA GLY A 105 -7.74 -6.59 7.79
C GLY A 105 -7.34 -5.90 6.47
N ILE A 106 -8.05 -6.20 5.37
CA ILE A 106 -7.81 -5.54 4.07
C ILE A 106 -8.06 -4.03 4.18
N PHE A 107 -9.19 -3.62 4.76
CA PHE A 107 -9.49 -2.20 4.95
C PHE A 107 -8.45 -1.50 5.84
N SER A 108 -7.99 -2.15 6.91
CA SER A 108 -6.94 -1.61 7.78
C SER A 108 -5.62 -1.42 7.02
N ALA A 109 -5.22 -2.40 6.20
CA ALA A 109 -4.03 -2.30 5.35
C ALA A 109 -4.14 -1.14 4.35
N SER A 110 -5.27 -1.02 3.66
CA SER A 110 -5.54 0.10 2.74
C SER A 110 -5.50 1.46 3.46
N LEU A 111 -6.13 1.56 4.63
CA LEU A 111 -6.18 2.80 5.41
C LEU A 111 -4.79 3.21 5.91
N SER A 112 -3.93 2.26 6.28
CA SER A 112 -2.53 2.52 6.65
C SER A 112 -1.73 3.17 5.52
N SER A 113 -1.90 2.69 4.28
CA SER A 113 -1.30 3.30 3.09
C SER A 113 -1.87 4.68 2.79
N ILE A 114 -3.19 4.87 2.91
CA ILE A 114 -3.82 6.18 2.69
C ILE A 114 -3.34 7.20 3.73
N SER A 115 -3.28 6.81 5.01
CA SER A 115 -2.79 7.67 6.09
C SER A 115 -1.35 8.15 5.84
N SER A 116 -0.47 7.24 5.42
CA SER A 116 0.92 7.58 5.07
C SER A 116 1.00 8.58 3.91
N GLN A 117 0.19 8.39 2.87
CA GLN A 117 0.12 9.30 1.72
C GLN A 117 -0.44 10.68 2.09
N LEU A 118 -1.46 10.72 2.94
CA LEU A 118 -2.04 11.98 3.43
C LEU A 118 -1.03 12.77 4.28
N ASN A 119 -0.24 12.09 5.11
CA ASN A 119 0.82 12.74 5.88
C ASN A 119 1.91 13.32 4.97
N ALA A 120 2.33 12.56 3.95
CA ALA A 120 3.26 13.04 2.94
C ALA A 120 2.71 14.25 2.17
N PHE A 121 1.43 14.20 1.77
CA PHE A 121 0.75 15.29 1.08
C PHE A 121 0.65 16.55 1.94
N ALA A 122 0.26 16.42 3.22
CA ALA A 122 0.18 17.55 4.14
C ALA A 122 1.55 18.22 4.33
N ALA A 123 2.64 17.43 4.41
CA ALA A 123 3.98 17.97 4.49
C ALA A 123 4.38 18.75 3.22
N VAL A 124 4.14 18.20 2.03
CA VAL A 124 4.40 18.87 0.74
C VAL A 124 3.58 20.14 0.62
N MET A 125 2.27 20.08 0.86
CA MET A 125 1.38 21.25 0.84
C MET A 125 1.90 22.36 1.74
N THR A 126 2.39 22.01 2.93
CA THR A 126 2.80 23.05 3.86
C THR A 126 4.18 23.63 3.56
N VAL A 127 5.15 22.79 3.20
CA VAL A 127 6.52 23.24 2.91
C VAL A 127 6.59 23.98 1.58
N ASP A 128 5.88 23.50 0.56
CA ASP A 128 6.01 23.99 -0.81
C ASP A 128 4.98 25.05 -1.19
N PHE A 129 3.79 25.07 -0.58
CA PHE A 129 2.76 26.07 -0.88
C PHE A 129 2.53 27.07 0.24
N ILE A 130 2.38 26.62 1.49
CA ILE A 130 2.00 27.52 2.60
C ILE A 130 3.19 28.36 3.07
N LYS A 131 4.37 27.75 3.24
CA LYS A 131 5.56 28.44 3.75
C LYS A 131 6.06 29.57 2.83
N PRO A 132 6.05 29.45 1.48
CA PRO A 132 6.41 30.56 0.60
C PRO A 132 5.39 31.71 0.64
N VAL A 133 4.10 31.39 0.84
CA VAL A 133 3.02 32.39 0.86
C VAL A 133 2.96 33.12 2.20
N TRP A 134 3.17 32.42 3.32
CA TRP A 134 3.13 32.97 4.68
C TRP A 134 4.41 32.67 5.47
N PRO A 135 5.50 33.45 5.27
CA PRO A 135 6.81 33.20 5.87
C PRO A 135 6.86 33.40 7.39
N ASN A 136 5.88 34.09 7.98
CA ASN A 136 5.83 34.40 9.42
C ASN A 136 5.07 33.37 10.27
N LEU A 137 4.66 32.22 9.71
CA LEU A 137 4.01 31.17 10.49
C LEU A 137 5.03 30.53 11.46
N SER A 138 4.73 30.55 12.77
CA SER A 138 5.64 30.06 13.82
C SER A 138 6.00 28.57 13.66
N LYS A 139 7.31 28.26 13.69
CA LYS A 139 7.88 26.90 13.55
C LYS A 139 7.34 25.90 14.58
N SER A 140 6.93 26.35 15.77
CA SER A 140 6.42 25.48 16.83
C SER A 140 5.00 24.98 16.59
N VAL A 141 4.13 25.74 15.91
CA VAL A 141 2.79 25.24 15.54
C VAL A 141 2.88 24.23 14.38
N PHE A 142 3.92 24.37 13.56
CA PHE A 142 4.16 23.57 12.37
C PHE A 142 4.72 22.18 12.67
N LEU A 143 5.70 22.08 13.58
CA LEU A 143 6.30 20.81 14.00
C LEU A 143 5.36 19.96 14.86
N THR A 144 4.58 20.58 15.75
CA THR A 144 3.65 19.85 16.64
C THR A 144 2.50 19.19 15.88
N LYS A 145 2.08 19.75 14.73
CA LYS A 145 1.04 19.14 13.87
C LYS A 145 1.55 18.01 12.97
N ILE A 146 2.84 18.00 12.61
CA ILE A 146 3.43 16.98 11.72
C ILE A 146 4.03 15.80 12.51
N LEU A 147 4.56 16.02 13.71
CA LEU A 147 5.22 14.96 14.50
C LEU A 147 4.29 14.22 15.47
N CYS A 148 3.04 14.66 15.63
CA CYS A 148 2.08 14.08 16.59
C CYS A 148 0.88 13.38 15.89
N GLN A 149 1.13 12.68 14.78
CA GLN A 149 0.22 11.68 14.21
C GLN A 149 0.96 10.37 13.94
#